data_AF-A0A453CV71-F1
#
_entry.id   AF-A0A453CV71-F1
#
_cell.length_a   1.000
_cell.length_b   1.000
_cell.length_c   1.000
_cell.angle_alpha   90.00
_cell.angle_beta   90.00
_cell.angle_gamma   90.00
#
_symmetry.space_group_name_H-M   'P 1'
#
loop_
_entity.id
_entity.type
_entity.pdbx_description
1 polymer ?
#
loop_
_entity_poly.entity_id
_entity_poly.type
_entity_poly.pdbx_seq_one_letter_code
_entity_poly.pdbx_strand_id
1 'polypeptide(L)'
;RSVLVRVLVSPEWELRCPLASLRAITRIGSDHVPLLLSTADERPPTPPRFRFELFWLNQAGFREAVAAKWTSARSSPHRSMSVVDSWQFCAKLGRQFMKGWGANLGRDLRERKKVLLSAIQALDYRADTSGISPDEWMVRYDLEDQLATIYTDEEAYWRLRGTQR
;
A
#
# COMPACT_ATOMS: atom_id res chain seq x y z
N ARG A 1 1.71 -6.16 -32.54
CA ARG A 1 1.41 -5.52 -31.22
C ARG A 1 1.66 -4.02 -31.38
N SER A 2 0.64 -3.18 -31.27
CA SER A 2 0.77 -1.73 -31.50
C SER A 2 0.99 -1.00 -30.18
N VAL A 3 2.02 -0.14 -30.08
CA VAL A 3 2.28 0.69 -28.90
C VAL A 3 1.50 2.00 -29.01
N LEU A 4 0.37 2.06 -28.32
CA LEU A 4 -0.56 3.21 -28.36
C LEU A 4 -0.34 4.21 -27.22
N VAL A 5 0.28 3.80 -26.11
CA VAL A 5 0.51 4.68 -24.95
C VAL A 5 1.91 5.27 -25.06
N ARG A 6 2.01 6.61 -25.04
CA ARG A 6 3.27 7.36 -25.13
C ARG A 6 3.26 8.53 -24.15
N VAL A 7 4.43 8.87 -23.64
CA VAL A 7 4.66 10.10 -22.87
C VAL A 7 5.62 10.96 -23.68
N LEU A 8 5.22 12.20 -23.95
CA LEU A 8 6.05 13.20 -24.63
C LEU A 8 6.48 14.24 -23.60
N VAL A 9 7.77 14.59 -23.59
CA VAL A 9 8.35 15.60 -22.69
C VAL A 9 9.12 16.62 -23.51
N SER A 10 9.19 17.87 -23.03
CA SER A 10 10.02 18.89 -23.66
C SER A 10 11.47 18.79 -23.17
N PRO A 11 12.46 19.28 -23.95
CA PRO A 11 13.85 19.31 -23.51
C PRO A 11 14.04 20.06 -22.18
N GLU A 12 13.30 21.16 -21.97
CA GLU A 12 13.35 21.95 -20.74
C GLU A 12 12.82 21.17 -19.54
N TRP A 13 11.85 20.27 -19.75
CA TRP A 13 11.32 19.41 -18.71
C TRP A 13 12.33 18.32 -18.32
N GLU A 14 13.00 17.71 -19.29
CA GLU A 14 14.02 16.69 -19.06
C GLU A 14 15.18 17.24 -18.21
N LEU A 15 15.62 18.47 -18.49
CA LEU A 15 16.62 19.18 -17.67
C LEU A 15 16.17 19.41 -16.22
N ARG A 16 14.86 19.60 -15.98
CA ARG A 16 14.30 19.83 -14.65
C ARG A 16 14.02 18.54 -13.87
N CYS A 17 13.91 17.42 -14.57
CA CYS A 17 13.58 16.12 -13.99
C CYS A 17 14.58 15.05 -14.47
N PRO A 18 15.89 15.23 -14.22
CA PRO A 18 16.92 14.33 -14.74
C PRO A 18 16.82 12.89 -14.20
N LEU A 19 16.14 12.70 -13.08
CA LEU A 19 15.88 11.39 -12.45
C LEU A 19 14.48 10.84 -12.78
N ALA A 20 13.80 11.40 -13.79
CA ALA A 20 12.53 10.87 -14.23
C ALA A 20 12.70 9.44 -14.78
N SER A 21 11.77 8.56 -14.43
CA SER A 21 11.72 7.20 -14.96
C SER A 21 10.34 6.90 -15.52
N LEU A 22 10.30 6.15 -16.62
CA LEU A 22 9.07 5.67 -17.24
C LEU A 22 9.08 4.14 -17.20
N ARG A 23 8.03 3.55 -16.64
CA ARG A 23 7.88 2.09 -16.56
C ARG A 23 6.51 1.64 -17.01
N ALA A 24 6.45 0.55 -17.76
CA ALA A 24 5.21 -0.17 -18.00
C ALA A 24 4.82 -0.92 -16.71
N ILE A 25 3.56 -0.79 -16.30
CA ILE A 25 3.02 -1.54 -15.15
C ILE A 25 2.11 -2.65 -15.64
N THR A 26 1.90 -3.68 -14.81
CA THR A 26 1.06 -4.84 -15.17
C THR A 26 -0.32 -4.37 -15.60
N ARG A 27 -0.75 -4.86 -16.75
CA ARG A 27 -2.08 -4.63 -17.31
C ARG A 27 -3.11 -5.37 -16.46
N ILE A 28 -4.04 -4.65 -15.83
CA ILE A 28 -5.15 -5.20 -15.06
C ILE A 28 -6.44 -4.53 -15.54
N GLY A 29 -7.45 -5.31 -15.91
CA GLY A 29 -8.80 -4.81 -16.25
C GLY A 29 -8.96 -3.88 -17.47
N SER A 30 -7.90 -3.53 -18.21
CA SER A 30 -7.95 -2.73 -19.45
C SER A 30 -7.25 -3.48 -20.58
N ASP A 31 -7.55 -3.18 -21.84
CA ASP A 31 -6.83 -3.63 -23.04
C ASP A 31 -5.51 -2.86 -23.29
N HIS A 32 -5.25 -1.80 -22.55
CA HIS A 32 -4.03 -1.01 -22.63
C HIS A 32 -3.06 -1.28 -21.46
N VAL A 33 -1.76 -1.25 -21.76
CA VAL A 33 -0.70 -1.33 -20.74
C VAL A 33 -0.44 0.09 -20.21
N PRO A 34 -0.63 0.35 -18.91
CA PRO A 34 -0.39 1.69 -18.38
C PRO A 34 1.11 1.98 -18.30
N LEU A 35 1.49 3.25 -18.53
CA LEU A 35 2.84 3.76 -18.31
C LEU A 35 2.86 4.67 -17.08
N LEU A 36 3.75 4.39 -16.14
CA LEU A 36 3.96 5.18 -14.93
C LEU A 36 5.22 6.03 -15.09
N LEU A 37 5.02 7.35 -15.22
CA LEU A 37 6.07 8.35 -15.15
C LEU A 37 6.30 8.73 -13.67
N SER A 38 7.53 8.61 -13.20
CA SER A 38 7.93 8.99 -11.86
C SER A 38 9.05 10.01 -11.94
N THR A 39 8.76 11.25 -11.57
CA THR A 39 9.78 12.27 -11.29
C THR A 39 10.29 12.01 -9.88
N ALA A 40 11.52 11.53 -9.71
CA ALA A 40 12.07 11.31 -8.38
C ALA A 40 12.02 12.62 -7.58
N ASP A 41 11.39 12.62 -6.41
CA ASP A 41 11.47 13.74 -5.47
C ASP A 41 12.74 13.54 -4.66
N GLU A 42 13.74 14.42 -4.85
CA GLU A 42 14.99 14.37 -4.11
C GLU A 42 14.83 14.84 -2.65
N ARG A 43 13.67 15.40 -2.29
CA ARG A 43 13.43 15.84 -0.92
C ARG A 43 13.28 14.63 -0.02
N PRO A 44 14.05 14.54 1.08
CA PRO A 44 13.83 13.50 2.06
C PRO A 44 12.39 13.60 2.57
N PRO A 45 11.64 12.48 2.60
CA PRO A 45 10.26 12.50 3.06
C PRO A 45 10.22 13.05 4.49
N THR A 46 9.28 13.95 4.75
CA THR A 46 9.08 14.46 6.11
C THR A 46 8.82 13.28 7.05
N PRO A 47 9.44 13.27 8.26
CA PRO A 47 9.26 12.18 9.19
C PRO A 47 7.77 12.03 9.52
N PRO A 48 7.19 10.82 9.36
CA PRO A 48 5.75 10.64 9.46
C PRO A 48 5.29 10.93 10.89
N ARG A 49 4.43 11.95 11.03
CA ARG A 49 3.69 12.19 12.27
C ARG A 49 2.69 11.05 12.48
N PHE A 50 2.41 10.71 13.73
CA PHE A 50 1.34 9.75 14.00
C PHE A 50 0.03 10.34 13.49
N ARG A 51 -0.66 9.58 12.65
CA ARG A 51 -2.05 9.81 12.28
C ARG A 51 -2.78 8.49 12.47
N PHE A 52 -3.94 8.55 13.09
CA PHE A 52 -4.79 7.38 13.21
C PHE A 52 -5.46 7.16 11.85
N GLU A 53 -5.28 5.97 11.27
CA GLU A 53 -5.90 5.62 10.00
C GLU A 53 -7.21 4.87 10.28
N LEU A 54 -8.35 5.42 9.87
CA LEU A 54 -9.68 4.83 10.11
C LEU A 54 -9.80 3.40 9.58
N PHE A 55 -9.12 3.12 8.47
CA PHE A 55 -9.03 1.79 7.87
C PHE A 55 -8.56 0.70 8.84
N TRP A 56 -7.75 1.03 9.85
CA TRP A 56 -7.33 0.05 10.85
C TRP A 56 -8.50 -0.55 11.62
N LEU A 57 -9.61 0.20 11.80
CA LEU A 57 -10.81 -0.31 12.48
C LEU A 57 -11.51 -1.45 11.73
N ASN A 58 -11.25 -1.57 10.42
CA ASN A 58 -11.80 -2.63 9.57
C ASN A 58 -10.89 -3.87 9.53
N GLN A 59 -9.71 -3.80 10.14
CA GLN A 59 -8.77 -4.92 10.17
C GLN A 59 -9.10 -5.84 11.33
N ALA A 60 -9.22 -7.14 11.02
CA ALA A 60 -9.46 -8.17 12.02
C ALA A 60 -8.41 -8.13 13.14
N GLY A 61 -8.86 -8.18 14.39
CA GLY A 61 -7.97 -8.19 15.55
C GLY A 61 -7.40 -6.82 15.96
N PHE A 62 -7.62 -5.75 15.19
CA PHE A 62 -7.03 -4.45 15.52
C PHE A 62 -7.52 -3.89 16.85
N ARG A 63 -8.84 -3.93 17.10
CA ARG A 63 -9.44 -3.36 18.33
C ARG A 63 -8.97 -4.12 19.56
N GLU A 64 -8.95 -5.44 19.47
CA GLU A 64 -8.50 -6.36 20.51
C GLU A 64 -7.02 -6.13 20.83
N ALA A 65 -6.18 -5.99 19.79
CA ALA A 65 -4.75 -5.76 19.96
C ALA A 65 -4.45 -4.40 20.59
N VAL A 66 -5.18 -3.35 20.19
CA VAL A 66 -5.06 -2.02 20.82
C VAL A 66 -5.52 -2.05 22.28
N ALA A 67 -6.64 -2.71 22.59
CA ALA A 67 -7.16 -2.85 23.95
C ALA A 67 -6.20 -3.65 24.86
N ALA A 68 -5.63 -4.74 24.34
CA ALA A 68 -4.61 -5.54 25.02
C ALA A 68 -3.36 -4.69 25.29
N LYS A 69 -2.89 -3.93 24.28
CA LYS A 69 -1.72 -3.07 24.44
C LYS A 69 -1.96 -1.95 25.46
N TRP A 70 -3.16 -1.37 25.47
CA TRP A 70 -3.54 -0.33 26.43
C TRP A 70 -3.56 -0.89 27.86
N THR A 71 -4.18 -2.05 28.06
CA THR A 71 -4.23 -2.71 29.36
C THR A 71 -2.83 -3.05 29.87
N SER A 72 -1.98 -3.60 28.99
CA SER A 72 -0.57 -3.87 29.30
C SER A 72 0.18 -2.59 29.69
N ALA A 73 0.03 -1.51 28.93
CA ALA A 73 0.68 -0.22 29.22
C ALA A 73 0.26 0.36 30.57
N ARG A 74 -1.02 0.24 30.93
CA ARG A 74 -1.54 0.72 32.22
C ARG A 74 -0.96 -0.05 33.40
N SER A 75 -0.70 -1.34 33.23
CA SER A 75 -0.10 -2.20 34.26
C SER A 75 1.43 -2.13 34.29
N SER A 76 2.08 -1.52 33.30
CA SER A 76 3.53 -1.36 33.27
C SER A 76 4.02 -0.32 34.29
N PRO A 77 5.06 -0.63 35.07
CA PRO A 77 5.69 0.35 35.95
C PRO A 77 6.31 1.48 35.12
N HIS A 78 6.04 2.73 35.53
CA HIS A 78 6.60 3.93 34.92
C HIS A 78 6.63 5.07 35.95
N ARG A 79 7.51 6.05 35.73
CA ARG A 79 7.54 7.26 36.55
C ARG A 79 6.28 8.09 36.28
N SER A 80 5.48 8.31 37.30
CA SER A 80 4.25 9.09 37.23
C SER A 80 4.14 9.96 38.48
N MET A 81 3.96 11.27 38.28
CA MET A 81 3.72 12.22 39.38
C MET A 81 2.25 12.67 39.43
N SER A 82 1.47 12.27 38.43
CA SER A 82 0.05 12.59 38.30
C SER A 82 -0.67 11.57 37.41
N VAL A 83 -2.00 11.52 37.51
CA VAL A 83 -2.85 10.71 36.60
C VAL A 83 -2.63 11.09 35.13
N VAL A 84 -2.29 12.35 34.87
CA VAL A 84 -2.00 12.85 33.52
C VAL A 84 -0.74 12.18 32.95
N ASP A 85 0.31 12.00 33.75
CA ASP A 85 1.54 11.34 33.31
C ASP A 85 1.27 9.88 32.92
N SER A 86 0.45 9.18 33.72
CA SER A 86 0.05 7.80 33.43
C SER A 86 -0.76 7.69 32.13
N TRP A 87 -1.67 8.64 31.90
CA TRP A 87 -2.43 8.70 30.66
C TRP A 87 -1.53 8.99 29.46
N GLN A 88 -0.60 9.95 29.58
CA GLN A 88 0.35 10.29 28.52
C GLN A 88 1.27 9.11 28.18
N PHE A 89 1.70 8.33 29.18
CA PHE A 89 2.47 7.12 29.00
C PHE A 89 1.70 6.06 28.21
N CYS A 90 0.45 5.76 28.60
CA CYS A 90 -0.42 4.83 27.88
C CYS A 90 -0.65 5.28 26.43
N ALA A 91 -0.95 6.57 26.24
CA ALA A 91 -1.17 7.14 24.92
C ALA A 91 0.10 7.08 24.04
N LYS A 92 1.29 7.30 24.61
CA LYS A 92 2.56 7.16 23.90
C LYS A 92 2.76 5.72 23.40
N LEU A 93 2.59 4.73 24.27
CA LEU A 93 2.75 3.32 23.90
C LEU A 93 1.68 2.87 22.90
N GLY A 94 0.43 3.31 23.06
CA GLY A 94 -0.65 3.05 22.11
C GLY A 94 -0.33 3.60 20.72
N ARG A 95 0.15 4.85 20.63
CA ARG A 95 0.58 5.44 19.35
C ARG A 95 1.74 4.67 18.72
N GLN A 96 2.76 4.29 19.50
CA GLN A 96 3.89 3.51 18.99
C GLN A 96 3.46 2.15 18.45
N PHE A 97 2.58 1.46 19.17
CA PHE A 97 2.00 0.19 18.74
C PHE A 97 1.23 0.34 17.42
N MET A 98 0.31 1.31 17.33
CA MET A 98 -0.48 1.54 16.12
C MET A 98 0.38 1.93 14.92
N LYS A 99 1.50 2.67 15.12
CA LYS A 99 2.48 2.90 14.04
C LYS A 99 3.07 1.59 13.52
N GLY A 100 3.48 0.71 14.43
CA GLY A 100 4.02 -0.61 14.07
C GLY A 100 2.97 -1.48 13.37
N TRP A 101 1.75 -1.49 13.87
CA TRP A 101 0.61 -2.17 13.23
C TRP A 101 0.42 -1.72 11.78
N GLY A 102 0.32 -0.41 11.55
CA GLY A 102 0.14 0.15 10.21
C GLY A 102 1.33 -0.17 9.28
N ALA A 103 2.56 -0.16 9.80
CA ALA A 103 3.75 -0.52 9.02
C ALA A 103 3.76 -2.00 8.61
N ASN A 104 3.36 -2.90 9.50
CA ASN A 104 3.27 -4.33 9.22
C ASN A 104 2.16 -4.63 8.21
N LEU A 105 0.95 -4.09 8.45
CA LEU A 105 -0.17 -4.23 7.52
C LEU A 105 0.19 -3.72 6.11
N GLY A 106 0.84 -2.55 6.03
CA GLY A 106 1.29 -2.00 4.75
C GLY A 106 2.42 -2.81 4.10
N ARG A 107 3.24 -3.53 4.85
CA ARG A 107 4.21 -4.49 4.31
C ARG A 107 3.48 -5.72 3.74
N ASP A 108 2.60 -6.32 4.52
CA ASP A 108 1.91 -7.56 4.14
C ASP A 108 1.05 -7.37 2.89
N LEU A 109 0.33 -6.24 2.80
CA LEU A 109 -0.42 -5.86 1.59
C LEU A 109 0.48 -5.71 0.36
N ARG A 110 1.66 -5.08 0.51
CA ARG A 110 2.61 -4.91 -0.60
C ARG A 110 3.19 -6.23 -1.07
N GLU A 111 3.54 -7.13 -0.16
CA GLU A 111 4.04 -8.46 -0.52
C GLU A 111 2.95 -9.30 -1.18
N ARG A 112 1.72 -9.32 -0.64
CA ARG A 112 0.59 -10.04 -1.26
C ARG A 112 0.32 -9.53 -2.67
N LYS A 113 0.27 -8.21 -2.86
CA LYS A 113 0.09 -7.58 -4.17
C LYS A 113 1.21 -7.93 -5.14
N LYS A 114 2.47 -7.92 -4.68
CA LYS A 114 3.63 -8.31 -5.49
C LYS A 114 3.53 -9.77 -5.95
N VAL A 115 3.18 -10.68 -5.05
CA VAL A 115 2.99 -12.11 -5.37
C VAL A 115 1.90 -12.29 -6.44
N LEU A 116 0.73 -11.67 -6.25
CA LEU A 116 -0.38 -11.73 -7.23
C LEU A 116 0.05 -11.19 -8.60
N LEU A 117 0.68 -10.01 -8.63
CA LEU A 117 1.16 -9.40 -9.87
C LEU A 117 2.20 -10.27 -10.59
N SER A 118 3.14 -10.86 -9.87
CA SER A 118 4.14 -11.75 -10.47
C SER A 118 3.52 -13.03 -11.04
N ALA A 119 2.52 -13.60 -10.36
CA ALA A 119 1.80 -14.77 -10.86
C ALA A 119 1.01 -14.46 -12.14
N ILE A 120 0.29 -13.32 -12.17
CA ILE A 120 -0.42 -12.85 -13.37
C ILE A 120 0.56 -12.62 -14.52
N GLN A 121 1.67 -11.91 -14.28
CA GLN A 121 2.68 -11.66 -15.30
C GLN A 121 3.26 -12.95 -15.90
N ALA A 122 3.48 -13.97 -15.08
CA ALA A 122 3.98 -15.27 -15.55
C ALA A 122 2.96 -15.98 -16.46
N LEU A 123 1.67 -15.93 -16.12
CA LEU A 123 0.59 -16.48 -16.94
C LEU A 123 0.42 -15.71 -18.24
N ASP A 124 0.43 -14.38 -18.20
CA ASP A 124 0.32 -13.52 -19.37
C ASP A 124 1.50 -13.73 -20.34
N TYR A 125 2.73 -13.88 -19.82
CA TYR A 125 3.90 -14.19 -20.63
C TYR A 125 3.79 -15.54 -21.34
N ARG A 126 3.30 -16.57 -20.62
CA ARG A 126 3.04 -17.90 -21.21
C ARG A 126 1.93 -17.86 -22.25
N ALA A 127 0.87 -17.09 -21.99
CA ALA A 127 -0.22 -16.90 -22.95
C ALA A 127 0.28 -16.28 -24.25
N ASP A 128 1.16 -15.28 -24.16
CA ASP A 128 1.77 -14.61 -25.32
C ASP A 128 2.76 -15.50 -26.10
N THR A 129 3.41 -16.48 -25.45
CA THR A 129 4.50 -17.28 -26.05
C THR A 129 4.06 -18.64 -26.56
N SER A 130 3.34 -19.40 -25.75
CA SER A 130 2.92 -20.78 -26.06
C SER A 130 1.41 -20.97 -26.01
N GLY A 131 0.66 -19.95 -25.59
CA GLY A 131 -0.72 -20.10 -25.15
C GLY A 131 -0.83 -20.76 -23.77
N ILE A 132 -2.01 -20.67 -23.17
CA ILE A 132 -2.38 -21.32 -21.91
C ILE A 132 -3.76 -21.95 -22.03
N SER A 133 -4.01 -22.98 -21.23
CA SER A 133 -5.27 -23.75 -21.22
C SER A 133 -6.45 -22.97 -20.59
N PRO A 134 -7.70 -23.42 -20.81
CA PRO A 134 -8.87 -22.81 -20.16
C PRO A 134 -8.79 -22.78 -18.62
N ASP A 135 -8.25 -23.84 -18.01
CA ASP A 135 -8.09 -23.91 -16.54
C ASP A 135 -7.06 -22.88 -16.04
N GLU A 136 -5.99 -22.66 -16.79
CA GLU A 136 -4.98 -21.65 -16.46
C GLU A 136 -5.53 -20.22 -16.63
N TRP A 137 -6.41 -20.00 -17.60
CA TRP A 137 -7.15 -18.74 -17.70
C TRP A 137 -8.05 -18.52 -16.49
N MET A 138 -8.73 -19.56 -16.00
CA MET A 138 -9.53 -19.47 -14.78
C MET A 138 -8.69 -19.06 -13.57
N VAL A 139 -7.52 -19.68 -13.38
CA VAL A 139 -6.55 -19.28 -12.35
C VAL A 139 -6.13 -17.81 -12.50
N ARG A 140 -5.87 -17.36 -13.74
CA ARG A 140 -5.51 -15.97 -14.01
C ARG A 140 -6.63 -15.01 -13.59
N TYR A 141 -7.89 -15.34 -13.87
CA TYR A 141 -9.04 -14.52 -13.47
C TYR A 141 -9.22 -14.49 -11.95
N ASP A 142 -9.04 -15.62 -11.26
CA ASP A 142 -9.12 -15.69 -9.80
C ASP A 142 -8.03 -14.83 -9.13
N LEU A 143 -6.82 -14.81 -9.71
CA LEU A 143 -5.74 -13.93 -9.24
C LEU A 143 -6.05 -12.45 -9.49
N GLU A 144 -6.68 -12.12 -10.62
CA GLU A 144 -7.12 -10.76 -10.93
C GLU A 144 -8.21 -10.29 -9.97
N ASP A 145 -9.17 -11.13 -9.60
CA ASP A 145 -10.23 -10.82 -8.63
C ASP A 145 -9.68 -10.56 -7.22
N GLN A 146 -8.75 -11.41 -6.77
CA GLN A 146 -8.03 -11.20 -5.51
C GLN A 146 -7.26 -9.87 -5.50
N LEU A 147 -6.64 -9.52 -6.63
CA LEU A 147 -5.93 -8.26 -6.77
C LEU A 147 -6.90 -7.06 -6.82
N ALA A 148 -8.05 -7.20 -7.48
CA ALA A 148 -9.10 -6.19 -7.54
C ALA A 148 -9.62 -5.86 -6.14
N THR A 149 -9.83 -6.88 -5.28
CA THR A 149 -10.19 -6.69 -3.88
C THR A 149 -9.19 -5.79 -3.15
N ILE A 150 -7.88 -6.05 -3.32
CA ILE A 150 -6.82 -5.21 -2.72
C ILE A 150 -6.90 -3.77 -3.24
N TYR A 151 -7.15 -3.58 -4.54
CA TYR A 151 -7.28 -2.24 -5.12
C TYR A 151 -8.50 -1.48 -4.59
N THR A 152 -9.63 -2.14 -4.42
CA THR A 152 -10.83 -1.54 -3.83
C THR A 152 -10.57 -1.09 -2.38
N ASP A 153 -9.89 -1.92 -1.59
CA ASP A 153 -9.51 -1.57 -0.23
C ASP A 153 -8.51 -0.40 -0.19
N GLU A 154 -7.52 -0.39 -1.07
CA GLU A 154 -6.58 0.73 -1.24
C GLU A 154 -7.32 2.02 -1.64
N GLU A 155 -8.26 1.95 -2.57
CA GLU A 155 -9.06 3.11 -3.00
C GLU A 155 -9.87 3.67 -1.83
N ALA A 156 -10.55 2.80 -1.07
CA ALA A 156 -11.28 3.20 0.14
C ALA A 156 -10.35 3.85 1.17
N TYR A 157 -9.17 3.26 1.39
CA TYR A 157 -8.13 3.81 2.25
C TYR A 157 -7.71 5.23 1.82
N TRP A 158 -7.37 5.42 0.54
CA TRP A 158 -6.94 6.71 0.02
C TRP A 158 -8.05 7.75 0.03
N ARG A 159 -9.30 7.35 -0.24
CA ARG A 159 -10.47 8.23 -0.16
C ARG A 159 -10.66 8.75 1.26
N LEU A 160 -10.65 7.88 2.27
CA LEU A 160 -10.75 8.27 3.68
C LEU A 160 -9.61 9.22 4.08
N ARG A 161 -8.38 8.92 3.66
CA ARG A 161 -7.21 9.75 3.97
C ARG A 161 -7.26 11.12 3.31
N GLY A 162 -7.80 11.20 2.10
CA GLY A 162 -8.00 12.46 1.36
C GLY A 162 -9.04 13.37 2.02
N THR A 163 -10.08 12.80 2.62
CA THR A 163 -11.13 13.55 3.33
C THR A 163 -10.72 14.07 4.72
N GLN A 164 -9.59 13.63 5.26
CA GLN A 164 -9.08 14.03 6.58
C GLN A 164 -8.17 15.28 6.53
N ARG A 165 -8.29 16.12 5.48
CA ARG A 165 -7.52 17.36 5.34
C ARG A 165 -8.24 18.55 5.94
#